data_AF-A0A847EP77-F1
#
_entry.id   AF-A0A847EP77-F1
#
_cell.length_a   1.000
_cell.length_b   1.000
_cell.length_c   1.000
_cell.angle_alpha   90.00
_cell.angle_beta   90.00
_cell.angle_gamma   90.00
#
_symmetry.space_group_name_H-M   'P 1'
#
loop_
_entity.id
_entity.type
_entity.pdbx_description
1 polymer ?
#
loop_
_entity_poly.entity_id
_entity_poly.type
_entity_poly.pdbx_seq_one_letter_code
_entity_poly.pdbx_strand_id
1 'polypeptide(L)'
;ASATVDDTRAHAEELMPLVQRVAAEAGIALADVDRVVAGVGPGPFTGLRVGVVTATTLAEVLGVPVTGACSLDAVAAEWAATGAPEEFLVVSDARRKEVYWARYDGTGRRVAGPEVSAPDTLPALPLAGPGAHLAGEASGPVALDAGWLAAADLPDAGLEPLYLRRPDAEVPTRTKSTLGAPRLALRRTR
;
A
#
# COMPACT_ATOMS: atom_id res chain seq x y z
N ALA A 1 8.93 12.55 11.14
CA ALA A 1 8.80 12.98 9.73
C ALA A 1 8.15 11.84 8.94
N SER A 2 7.31 12.16 7.96
CA SER A 2 6.72 11.19 7.02
C SER A 2 6.65 11.84 5.63
N ALA A 3 6.76 11.03 4.57
CA ALA A 3 6.70 11.51 3.20
C ALA A 3 6.12 10.44 2.27
N THR A 4 5.54 10.87 1.16
CA THR A 4 4.92 10.01 0.14
C THR A 4 5.32 10.49 -1.26
N VAL A 5 5.38 9.57 -2.22
CA VAL A 5 5.62 9.86 -3.64
C VAL A 5 4.40 9.35 -4.43
N ASP A 6 3.78 10.24 -5.20
CA ASP A 6 2.55 9.94 -5.94
C ASP A 6 2.79 9.13 -7.23
N ASP A 7 4.03 9.09 -7.72
CA ASP A 7 4.36 8.29 -8.92
C ASP A 7 4.37 6.79 -8.61
N THR A 8 3.22 6.16 -8.89
CA THR A 8 2.98 4.72 -8.74
C THR A 8 3.88 3.80 -9.59
N ARG A 9 4.73 4.34 -10.46
CA ARG A 9 5.69 3.56 -11.26
C ARG A 9 7.12 3.69 -10.79
N ALA A 10 7.41 4.71 -9.97
CA ALA A 10 8.76 5.02 -9.52
C ALA A 10 9.14 4.33 -8.20
N HIS A 11 8.31 3.41 -7.68
CA HIS A 11 8.52 2.77 -6.37
C HIS A 11 9.92 2.14 -6.19
N ALA A 12 10.52 1.57 -7.24
CA ALA A 12 11.85 0.97 -7.14
C ALA A 12 12.97 2.02 -7.13
N GLU A 13 12.78 3.15 -7.80
CA GLU A 13 13.80 4.19 -7.98
C GLU A 13 13.74 5.24 -6.84
N GLU A 14 12.55 5.55 -6.34
CA GLU A 14 12.31 6.63 -5.39
C GLU A 14 12.30 6.20 -3.92
N LEU A 15 12.13 4.91 -3.60
CA LEU A 15 11.94 4.47 -2.22
C LEU A 15 13.14 4.75 -1.32
N MET A 16 14.35 4.33 -1.70
CA MET A 16 15.54 4.60 -0.90
C MET A 16 15.91 6.09 -0.85
N PRO A 17 15.83 6.86 -1.95
CA PRO A 17 15.95 8.32 -1.89
C PRO A 17 14.96 8.96 -0.92
N LEU A 18 13.69 8.52 -0.90
CA LEU A 18 12.69 9.01 0.03
C LEU A 18 13.08 8.72 1.49
N VAL A 19 13.52 7.49 1.79
CA VAL A 19 13.99 7.09 3.12
C VAL A 19 15.15 7.97 3.58
N GLN A 20 16.13 8.22 2.70
CA GLN A 20 17.27 9.10 3.01
C GLN A 20 16.85 10.54 3.28
N ARG A 21 15.92 11.09 2.49
CA ARG A 21 15.38 12.44 2.72
C ARG A 21 14.67 12.53 4.06
N VAL A 22 13.79 11.58 4.37
CA VAL A 22 13.03 11.56 5.63
C VAL A 22 13.95 11.43 6.85
N ALA A 23 14.99 10.58 6.77
CA ALA A 23 15.99 10.46 7.83
C ALA A 23 16.76 11.78 8.03
N ALA A 24 17.17 12.44 6.94
CA ALA A 24 17.85 13.73 7.00
C ALA A 24 16.95 14.84 7.59
N GLU A 25 15.67 14.89 7.19
CA GLU A 25 14.69 15.83 7.75
C GLU A 25 14.42 15.59 9.24
N ALA A 26 14.47 14.33 9.68
CA ALA A 26 14.38 13.96 11.09
C ALA A 26 15.70 14.19 11.87
N GLY A 27 16.79 14.51 11.18
CA GLY A 27 18.11 14.73 11.80
C GLY A 27 18.76 13.46 12.35
N ILE A 28 18.41 12.28 11.81
CA ILE A 28 18.97 10.99 12.22
C ILE A 28 19.78 10.35 11.08
N ALA A 29 20.78 9.55 11.42
CA ALA A 29 21.40 8.65 10.47
C ALA A 29 20.54 7.38 10.32
N LEU A 30 20.65 6.70 9.17
CA LEU A 30 20.01 5.38 9.02
C LEU A 30 20.55 4.34 10.01
N ALA A 31 21.78 4.52 10.48
CA ALA A 31 22.37 3.69 11.53
C ALA A 31 21.72 3.89 12.91
N ASP A 32 20.96 4.96 13.11
CA ASP A 32 20.23 5.23 14.35
C ASP A 32 18.81 4.63 14.34
N VAL A 33 18.42 3.94 13.26
CA VAL A 33 17.12 3.28 13.16
C VAL A 33 17.14 2.01 13.97
N ASP A 34 16.27 1.89 14.97
CA ASP A 34 16.21 0.71 15.87
C ASP A 34 15.30 -0.42 15.36
N ARG A 35 14.40 -0.12 14.42
CA ARG A 35 13.49 -1.09 13.82
C ARG A 35 12.97 -0.63 12.47
N VAL A 36 12.60 -1.59 11.61
CA VAL A 36 11.94 -1.32 10.33
C VAL A 36 10.53 -1.90 10.34
N VAL A 37 9.56 -1.16 9.82
CA VAL A 37 8.18 -1.67 9.64
C VAL A 37 7.82 -1.63 8.16
N ALA A 38 7.39 -2.76 7.62
CA ALA A 38 6.95 -2.87 6.24
C ALA A 38 5.42 -2.85 6.15
N GLY A 39 4.86 -1.96 5.32
CA GLY A 39 3.45 -2.07 4.93
C GLY A 39 3.24 -3.29 4.03
N VAL A 40 2.54 -4.32 4.50
CA VAL A 40 2.30 -5.57 3.76
C VAL A 40 1.00 -5.59 2.98
N GLY A 41 0.29 -4.47 2.95
CA GLY A 41 -0.96 -4.29 2.23
C GLY A 41 -2.19 -4.44 3.13
N PRO A 42 -3.38 -4.64 2.54
CA PRO A 42 -3.63 -4.89 1.12
C PRO A 42 -3.29 -3.69 0.20
N GLY A 43 -2.91 -3.98 -1.05
CA GLY A 43 -2.44 -2.97 -2.01
C GLY A 43 -1.91 -3.55 -3.33
N PRO A 44 -1.35 -2.71 -4.23
CA PRO A 44 -0.84 -3.14 -5.53
C PRO A 44 0.34 -4.12 -5.44
N PHE A 45 0.28 -5.21 -6.20
CA PHE A 45 1.24 -6.33 -6.15
C PHE A 45 2.72 -5.91 -6.25
N THR A 46 3.06 -5.13 -7.27
CA THR A 46 4.45 -4.72 -7.52
C THR A 46 4.99 -3.83 -6.40
N GLY A 47 4.20 -2.84 -5.95
CA GLY A 47 4.60 -1.93 -4.87
C GLY A 47 4.84 -2.67 -3.56
N LEU A 48 3.96 -3.61 -3.20
CA LEU A 48 4.12 -4.40 -1.98
C LEU A 48 5.40 -5.25 -1.98
N ARG A 49 5.72 -5.92 -3.10
CA ARG A 49 6.94 -6.74 -3.17
C ARG A 49 8.20 -5.89 -3.07
N VAL A 50 8.24 -4.77 -3.78
CA VAL A 50 9.37 -3.84 -3.73
C VAL A 50 9.54 -3.33 -2.31
N GLY A 51 8.46 -2.82 -1.69
CA GLY A 51 8.50 -2.27 -0.33
C GLY A 51 8.95 -3.29 0.72
N VAL A 52 8.38 -4.50 0.71
CA VAL A 52 8.75 -5.56 1.66
C VAL A 52 10.20 -6.00 1.49
N VAL A 53 10.65 -6.24 0.25
CA VAL A 53 12.06 -6.64 0.02
C VAL A 53 13.01 -5.54 0.44
N THR A 54 12.72 -4.28 0.10
CA THR A 54 13.54 -3.14 0.54
C THR A 54 13.60 -3.03 2.06
N ALA A 55 12.47 -3.16 2.75
CA ALA A 55 12.42 -3.12 4.21
C ALA A 55 13.22 -4.25 4.87
N THR A 56 13.06 -5.49 4.39
CA THR A 56 13.80 -6.65 4.91
C THR A 56 15.29 -6.50 4.68
N THR A 57 15.71 -6.11 3.47
CA THR A 57 17.14 -5.89 3.17
C THR A 57 17.72 -4.74 3.98
N LEU A 58 17.00 -3.64 4.14
CA LEU A 58 17.46 -2.52 4.96
C LEU A 58 17.65 -2.95 6.42
N ALA A 59 16.69 -3.67 6.98
CA ALA A 59 16.77 -4.19 8.35
C ALA A 59 17.94 -5.16 8.53
N GLU A 60 18.17 -6.05 7.56
CA GLU A 60 19.29 -6.98 7.55
C GLU A 60 20.64 -6.24 7.54
N VAL A 61 20.78 -5.21 6.69
CA VAL A 61 22.00 -4.39 6.62
C VAL A 61 22.26 -3.62 7.91
N LEU A 62 21.21 -3.11 8.55
CA LEU A 62 21.30 -2.36 9.80
C LEU A 62 21.41 -3.26 11.04
N GLY A 63 21.11 -4.56 10.92
CA GLY A 63 21.11 -5.49 12.05
C GLY A 63 19.95 -5.28 13.04
N VAL A 64 18.79 -4.85 12.54
CA VAL A 64 17.63 -4.46 13.36
C VAL A 64 16.39 -5.30 13.06
N PRO A 65 15.44 -5.43 14.01
CA PRO A 65 14.20 -6.16 13.77
C PRO A 65 13.35 -5.52 12.65
N VAL A 66 12.63 -6.36 11.92
CA VAL A 66 11.65 -5.96 10.92
C VAL A 66 10.32 -6.67 11.17
N THR A 67 9.22 -5.91 11.11
CA THR A 67 7.85 -6.43 11.26
C THR A 67 6.98 -5.98 10.10
N GLY A 68 5.94 -6.75 9.81
CA GLY A 68 4.93 -6.35 8.82
C GLY A 68 3.72 -5.70 9.49
N ALA A 69 3.13 -4.73 8.82
CA ALA A 69 1.91 -4.07 9.28
C ALA A 69 0.88 -3.96 8.15
N CYS A 70 -0.38 -4.22 8.50
CA CYS A 70 -1.51 -4.03 7.58
C CYS A 70 -1.73 -2.52 7.36
N SER A 71 -1.83 -2.12 6.09
CA SER A 71 -2.03 -0.72 5.71
C SER A 71 -3.38 -0.17 6.20
N LEU A 72 -4.43 -0.99 6.23
CA LEU A 72 -5.74 -0.56 6.72
C LEU A 72 -5.73 -0.34 8.24
N ASP A 73 -4.93 -1.12 8.98
CA ASP A 73 -4.81 -0.99 10.44
C ASP A 73 -4.15 0.35 10.82
N ALA A 74 -3.20 0.84 10.01
CA ALA A 74 -2.57 2.14 10.23
C ALA A 74 -3.56 3.30 10.10
N VAL A 75 -4.45 3.27 9.09
CA VAL A 75 -5.52 4.28 8.94
C VAL A 75 -6.53 4.17 10.08
N ALA A 76 -6.84 2.94 10.52
CA ALA A 76 -7.74 2.74 11.66
C ALA A 76 -7.14 3.30 12.96
N ALA A 77 -5.84 3.12 13.18
CA ALA A 77 -5.13 3.69 14.32
C ALA A 77 -5.12 5.22 14.29
N GLU A 78 -4.92 5.83 13.12
CA GLU A 78 -5.01 7.27 12.93
C GLU A 78 -6.40 7.80 13.32
N TRP A 79 -7.46 7.15 12.81
CA TRP A 79 -8.81 7.62 13.08
C TRP A 79 -9.18 7.43 14.56
N ALA A 80 -8.80 6.30 15.16
CA ALA A 80 -9.00 6.05 16.58
C ALA A 80 -8.33 7.13 17.44
N ALA A 81 -7.11 7.54 17.09
CA ALA A 81 -6.39 8.60 17.79
C ALA A 81 -7.00 10.01 17.59
N THR A 82 -7.81 10.22 16.54
CA THR A 82 -8.38 11.52 16.18
C THR A 82 -9.89 11.62 16.39
N GLY A 83 -10.52 10.61 17.00
CA GLY A 83 -11.93 10.61 17.37
C GLY A 83 -12.81 9.78 16.45
N ALA A 84 -12.44 8.51 16.25
CA ALA A 84 -13.26 7.55 15.50
C ALA A 84 -14.65 7.34 16.11
N PRO A 85 -15.66 7.00 15.28
CA PRO A 85 -16.95 6.51 15.76
C PRO A 85 -16.83 5.12 16.41
N GLU A 86 -17.90 4.62 17.03
CA GLU A 86 -17.91 3.31 17.72
C GLU A 86 -17.56 2.12 16.81
N GLU A 87 -17.89 2.20 15.53
CA GLU A 87 -17.56 1.20 14.52
C GLU A 87 -17.42 1.86 13.15
N PHE A 88 -16.45 1.44 12.36
CA PHE A 88 -16.17 2.00 11.04
C PHE A 88 -15.50 1.01 10.09
N LEU A 89 -15.44 1.39 8.82
CA LEU A 89 -14.68 0.68 7.79
C LEU A 89 -13.47 1.51 7.34
N VAL A 90 -12.35 0.84 7.12
CA VAL A 90 -11.25 1.39 6.34
C VAL A 90 -11.24 0.71 4.98
N VAL A 91 -11.16 1.52 3.92
CA VAL A 91 -11.33 1.11 2.53
C VAL A 91 -10.15 1.59 1.68
N SER A 92 -9.65 0.73 0.79
CA SER A 92 -8.63 1.04 -0.22
C SER A 92 -9.02 0.46 -1.59
N ASP A 93 -8.52 1.05 -2.66
CA ASP A 93 -8.84 0.63 -4.04
C ASP A 93 -8.20 -0.74 -4.37
N ALA A 94 -9.03 -1.76 -4.62
CA ALA A 94 -8.57 -3.09 -5.08
C ALA A 94 -8.49 -3.20 -6.61
N ARG A 95 -8.78 -2.10 -7.32
CA ARG A 95 -8.98 -2.01 -8.77
C ARG A 95 -10.19 -2.82 -9.22
N ARG A 96 -10.46 -2.82 -10.53
CA ARG A 96 -11.53 -3.65 -11.17
C ARG A 96 -12.92 -3.52 -10.53
N LYS A 97 -13.25 -2.33 -10.00
CA LYS A 97 -14.52 -2.02 -9.32
C LYS A 97 -14.71 -2.78 -8.01
N GLU A 98 -13.62 -3.19 -7.37
CA GLU A 98 -13.60 -3.80 -6.05
C GLU A 98 -12.84 -2.89 -5.08
N VAL A 99 -13.05 -3.12 -3.79
CA VAL A 99 -12.34 -2.45 -2.70
C VAL A 99 -11.79 -3.46 -1.72
N TYR A 100 -10.58 -3.17 -1.22
CA TYR A 100 -10.06 -3.80 -0.02
C TYR A 100 -10.66 -3.11 1.18
N TRP A 101 -11.12 -3.87 2.17
CA TRP A 101 -11.75 -3.29 3.34
C TRP A 101 -11.50 -4.13 4.60
N ALA A 102 -11.59 -3.47 5.74
CA ALA A 102 -11.63 -4.11 7.06
C ALA A 102 -12.55 -3.30 7.97
N ARG A 103 -13.14 -3.97 8.97
CA ARG A 103 -14.03 -3.36 9.96
C ARG A 103 -13.30 -3.22 11.29
N TYR A 104 -13.49 -2.08 11.95
CA TYR A 104 -12.81 -1.73 13.18
C TYR A 104 -13.81 -1.20 14.21
N ASP A 105 -13.53 -1.46 15.49
CA ASP A 105 -14.23 -0.77 16.58
C ASP A 105 -13.61 0.62 16.83
N GLY A 106 -14.25 1.45 17.66
CA GLY A 106 -13.82 2.82 17.93
C GLY A 106 -12.46 2.96 18.62
N THR A 107 -11.84 1.85 19.04
CA THR A 107 -10.45 1.84 19.52
C THR A 107 -9.44 1.57 18.41
N GLY A 108 -9.90 1.37 17.17
CA GLY A 108 -9.06 1.03 16.02
C GLY A 108 -8.67 -0.44 15.96
N ARG A 109 -9.27 -1.30 16.80
CA ARG A 109 -9.01 -2.74 16.75
C ARG A 109 -9.85 -3.40 15.66
N ARG A 110 -9.19 -4.22 14.83
CA ARG A 110 -9.85 -4.93 13.73
C ARG A 110 -10.85 -5.96 14.27
N VAL A 111 -12.09 -5.86 13.80
CA VAL A 111 -13.22 -6.74 14.12
C VAL A 111 -13.46 -7.75 12.99
N ALA A 112 -13.25 -7.36 11.73
CA ALA A 112 -13.38 -8.23 10.56
C ALA A 112 -12.43 -7.82 9.43
N GLY A 113 -12.13 -8.77 8.54
CA GLY A 113 -11.20 -8.59 7.42
C GLY A 113 -9.70 -8.66 7.80
N PRO A 114 -8.81 -8.22 6.90
CA PRO A 114 -9.10 -7.55 5.64
C PRO A 114 -9.65 -8.49 4.55
N GLU A 115 -10.59 -7.97 3.75
CA GLU A 115 -11.31 -8.68 2.67
C GLU A 115 -11.34 -7.86 1.38
N VAL A 116 -11.81 -8.47 0.29
CA VAL A 116 -12.04 -7.81 -1.00
C VAL A 116 -13.45 -8.11 -1.49
N SER A 117 -14.19 -7.08 -1.87
CA SER A 117 -15.54 -7.22 -2.45
C SER A 117 -15.91 -5.99 -3.29
N ALA A 118 -17.08 -6.04 -3.93
CA ALA A 118 -17.63 -4.86 -4.58
C ALA A 118 -18.05 -3.81 -3.52
N PRO A 119 -17.94 -2.50 -3.81
CA PRO A 119 -18.22 -1.44 -2.84
C PRO A 119 -19.67 -1.43 -2.33
N ASP A 120 -20.62 -1.82 -3.18
CA ASP A 120 -22.06 -1.85 -2.89
C ASP A 120 -22.47 -2.99 -1.95
N THR A 121 -21.56 -3.92 -1.63
CA THR A 121 -21.82 -4.99 -0.66
C THR A 121 -21.35 -4.64 0.76
N LEU A 122 -20.74 -3.47 0.96
CA LEU A 122 -20.22 -3.06 2.26
C LEU A 122 -21.36 -2.67 3.22
N PRO A 123 -21.19 -2.92 4.54
CA PRO A 123 -22.17 -2.45 5.52
C PRO A 123 -22.19 -0.92 5.58
N ALA A 124 -23.36 -0.36 5.85
CA ALA A 124 -23.56 1.09 5.98
C ALA A 124 -22.97 1.62 7.29
N LEU A 125 -21.64 1.82 7.29
CA LEU A 125 -20.84 2.35 8.39
C LEU A 125 -20.03 3.56 7.92
N PRO A 126 -19.57 4.43 8.83
CA PRO A 126 -18.62 5.48 8.52
C PRO A 126 -17.37 4.94 7.82
N LEU A 127 -16.87 5.68 6.82
CA LEU A 127 -15.79 5.24 5.93
C LEU A 127 -14.52 6.09 6.13
N ALA A 128 -13.37 5.42 6.11
CA ALA A 128 -12.05 6.05 5.98
C ALA A 128 -11.18 5.28 4.99
N GLY A 129 -10.00 5.82 4.72
CA GLY A 129 -8.98 5.27 3.85
C GLY A 129 -9.00 5.84 2.43
N PRO A 130 -7.91 5.60 1.67
CA PRO A 130 -7.71 6.15 0.33
C PRO A 130 -8.74 5.68 -0.71
N GLY A 131 -9.46 4.59 -0.42
CA GLY A 131 -10.54 4.07 -1.27
C GLY A 131 -11.95 4.42 -0.79
N ALA A 132 -12.12 5.20 0.27
CA ALA A 132 -13.45 5.49 0.84
C ALA A 132 -14.45 6.04 -0.19
N HIS A 133 -14.00 6.94 -1.06
CA HIS A 133 -14.79 7.54 -2.13
C HIS A 133 -15.38 6.54 -3.15
N LEU A 134 -14.84 5.32 -3.22
CA LEU A 134 -15.35 4.25 -4.08
C LEU A 134 -16.57 3.55 -3.48
N ALA A 135 -16.75 3.65 -2.16
CA ALA A 135 -17.85 3.03 -1.41
C ALA A 135 -18.86 4.04 -0.87
N GLY A 136 -18.48 5.32 -0.70
CA GLY A 136 -19.35 6.37 -0.21
C GLY A 136 -18.60 7.64 0.17
N GLU A 137 -19.23 8.50 0.96
CA GLU A 137 -18.59 9.71 1.49
C GLU A 137 -17.69 9.35 2.69
N ALA A 138 -16.44 9.81 2.66
CA ALA A 138 -15.51 9.59 3.76
C ALA A 138 -15.90 10.43 4.97
N SER A 139 -15.85 9.82 6.15
CA SER A 139 -16.08 10.46 7.45
C SER A 139 -14.80 10.58 8.29
N GLY A 140 -13.71 9.93 7.86
CA GLY A 140 -12.43 9.91 8.55
C GLY A 140 -11.24 10.22 7.63
N PRO A 141 -10.01 9.84 8.02
CA PRO A 141 -8.82 10.03 7.21
C PRO A 141 -8.97 9.44 5.81
N VAL A 142 -8.52 10.15 4.78
CA VAL A 142 -8.66 9.74 3.36
C VAL A 142 -7.34 9.35 2.71
N ALA A 143 -6.26 9.31 3.49
CA ALA A 143 -4.93 8.93 3.03
C ALA A 143 -4.31 7.93 4.00
N LEU A 144 -3.28 7.22 3.54
CA LEU A 144 -2.42 6.42 4.40
C LEU A 144 -1.16 7.23 4.68
N ASP A 145 -0.92 7.59 5.94
CA ASP A 145 0.39 8.08 6.38
C ASP A 145 1.23 6.89 6.90
N ALA A 146 2.36 6.64 6.24
CA ALA A 146 3.29 5.58 6.62
C ALA A 146 3.87 5.75 8.04
N GLY A 147 3.84 6.96 8.60
CA GLY A 147 4.22 7.22 9.99
C GLY A 147 3.37 6.41 10.98
N TRP A 148 2.09 6.19 10.70
CA TRP A 148 1.21 5.38 11.55
C TRP A 148 1.57 3.90 11.57
N LEU A 149 2.19 3.35 10.50
CA LEU A 149 2.70 1.98 10.50
C LEU A 149 3.77 1.78 11.57
N ALA A 150 4.61 2.80 11.78
CA ALA A 150 5.72 2.72 12.73
C ALA A 150 5.33 3.18 14.14
N ALA A 151 4.47 4.19 14.25
CA ALA A 151 4.11 4.85 15.51
C ALA A 151 3.00 4.14 16.28
N ALA A 152 2.08 3.44 15.60
CA ALA A 152 1.03 2.66 16.27
C ALA A 152 1.55 1.28 16.70
N ASP A 153 0.98 0.77 17.79
CA ASP A 153 1.19 -0.61 18.25
C ASP A 153 0.30 -1.57 17.44
N LEU A 154 0.70 -1.80 16.19
CA LEU A 154 -0.05 -2.65 15.26
C LEU A 154 0.33 -4.13 15.41
N PRO A 155 -0.62 -5.07 15.23
CA PRO A 155 -0.30 -6.49 15.20
C PRO A 155 0.71 -6.81 14.10
N ASP A 156 1.70 -7.67 14.40
CA ASP A 156 2.61 -8.17 13.38
C ASP A 156 1.85 -9.03 12.37
N ALA A 157 1.78 -8.53 11.14
CA ALA A 157 1.12 -9.21 10.02
C ALA A 157 2.06 -10.20 9.30
N GLY A 158 3.31 -10.33 9.76
CA GLY A 158 4.36 -11.04 9.05
C GLY A 158 4.79 -10.30 7.78
N LEU A 159 5.82 -10.80 7.10
CA LEU A 159 6.41 -10.14 5.93
C LEU A 159 5.84 -10.65 4.60
N GLU A 160 4.87 -11.57 4.63
CA GLU A 160 4.20 -12.01 3.42
C GLU A 160 3.15 -10.96 3.00
N PRO A 161 3.21 -10.45 1.76
CA PRO A 161 2.21 -9.50 1.31
C PRO A 161 0.79 -10.06 1.34
N LEU A 162 -0.16 -9.26 1.80
CA LEU A 162 -1.59 -9.59 1.87
C LEU A 162 -2.22 -9.56 0.48
N TYR A 163 -1.99 -10.62 -0.29
CA TYR A 163 -2.63 -10.85 -1.58
C TYR A 163 -4.03 -11.45 -1.40
N LEU A 164 -4.99 -10.57 -1.12
CA LEU A 164 -6.41 -10.95 -0.95
C LEU A 164 -7.09 -11.37 -2.27
N ARG A 165 -6.40 -11.15 -3.40
CA ARG A 165 -6.83 -11.59 -4.74
C ARG A 165 -5.73 -12.45 -5.35
N ARG A 166 -6.11 -13.59 -5.95
CA ARG A 166 -5.17 -14.39 -6.74
C ARG A 166 -4.73 -13.57 -7.96
N PRO A 167 -3.44 -13.62 -8.38
CA PRO A 167 -2.99 -12.95 -9.59
C PRO A 167 -3.81 -13.44 -10.79
N ASP A 168 -4.64 -12.57 -11.35
CA ASP A 168 -5.47 -12.85 -12.53
C ASP A 168 -4.72 -12.48 -13.82
N ALA A 169 -3.42 -12.78 -13.86
CA ALA A 169 -2.61 -12.58 -15.05
C ALA A 169 -3.09 -13.51 -16.15
N GLU A 170 -3.92 -13.00 -17.06
CA GLU A 170 -4.22 -13.69 -18.31
C GLU A 170 -2.95 -13.75 -19.15
N VAL A 171 -2.60 -14.94 -19.63
CA VAL A 171 -1.49 -15.12 -20.57
C VAL A 171 -1.78 -14.24 -21.78
N PRO A 172 -0.91 -13.27 -22.14
CA PRO A 172 -1.14 -12.43 -23.29
C PRO A 172 -1.34 -13.31 -24.53
N THR A 173 -2.56 -13.33 -25.07
CA THR A 173 -2.92 -14.15 -26.24
C THR A 173 -2.25 -13.63 -27.53
N ARG A 174 -1.63 -12.45 -27.46
CA ARG A 174 -0.89 -11.82 -28.53
C ARG A 174 0.51 -11.47 -28.05
N THR A 175 1.51 -12.04 -28.70
CA THR A 175 2.89 -11.56 -28.60
C THR A 175 2.93 -10.12 -29.12
N LYS A 176 3.39 -9.18 -28.28
CA LYS A 176 3.74 -7.83 -28.77
C LYS A 176 4.88 -7.98 -29.77
N SER A 177 4.64 -7.65 -31.03
CA SER A 177 5.70 -7.56 -32.04
C SER A 177 6.68 -6.46 -31.65
N THR A 178 7.94 -6.84 -31.42
CA THR A 178 9.07 -5.89 -31.22
C THR A 178 9.61 -5.36 -32.55
N LEU A 179 9.20 -5.95 -33.67
CA LEU A 179 9.46 -5.41 -34.99
C LEU A 179 8.49 -4.26 -35.24
N GLY A 180 9.01 -3.03 -35.24
CA GLY A 180 8.30 -1.89 -35.81
C GLY A 180 7.92 -2.17 -37.26
N ALA A 181 6.81 -1.59 -37.73
CA ALA A 181 6.35 -1.75 -39.11
C ALA A 181 7.51 -1.61 -40.10
N PRO A 182 7.61 -2.45 -41.15
CA PRO A 182 8.77 -2.46 -42.04
C PRO A 182 8.91 -1.09 -42.72
N ARG A 183 9.83 -0.26 -42.21
CA ARG A 183 10.26 0.99 -42.83
C ARG A 183 11.25 0.68 -43.95
N LEU A 184 10.78 0.07 -45.04
CA LEU A 184 11.52 0.06 -46.32
C LEU A 184 10.57 -0.39 -47.44
N ALA A 185 9.90 0.57 -48.06
CA ALA A 185 9.32 0.37 -49.37
C ALA A 185 10.45 0.47 -50.40
N LEU A 186 10.95 -0.67 -50.88
CA LEU A 186 11.84 -0.72 -52.04
C LEU A 186 11.06 -0.19 -53.25
N ARG A 187 11.35 1.04 -53.68
CA ARG A 187 10.90 1.56 -54.96
C ARG A 187 11.54 0.72 -56.07
N ARG A 188 10.75 -0.12 -56.72
CA ARG A 188 11.14 -0.75 -57.98
C ARG A 188 11.17 0.33 -59.07
N THR A 189 12.35 0.74 -59.51
CA THR A 189 12.55 1.43 -60.78
C THR A 189 12.42 0.42 -61.92
N ARG A 190 11.71 0.81 -62.98
CA ARG A 190 11.56 0.05 -64.23
C ARG A 190 12.85 0.05 -65.02
#